data_AF-A0A9D5JYH2-F1
#
_entry.id   AF-A0A9D5JYH2-F1
#
_cell.length_a   1.000
_cell.length_b   1.000
_cell.length_c   1.000
_cell.angle_alpha   90.00
_cell.angle_beta   90.00
_cell.angle_gamma   90.00
#
_symmetry.space_group_name_H-M   'P 1'
#
loop_
_entity.id
_entity.type
_entity.pdbx_description
1 polymer ?
#
loop_
_entity_poly.entity_id
_entity_poly.type
_entity_poly.pdbx_seq_one_letter_code
_entity_poly.pdbx_strand_id
1 'polypeptide(L)'
;MHALLTILKEKQVDKAFDVIGIDFDACFTQKLGENDPNPYQDHEWVVKVVPVFGHVVNAVPRAEKLQELFWEEWFTKDGIIYHHILYLQQPEHYDEIFEAPDHDDIHPERTLGKTWYVIDDQDVSPVLLR
;
A
#
# COMPACT_ATOMS: atom_id res chain seq x y z
N MET A 1 13.70 4.35 17.60
CA MET A 1 13.06 3.63 16.47
C MET A 1 11.90 4.47 15.97
N HIS A 2 11.90 4.83 14.69
CA HIS A 2 10.88 5.70 14.09
C HIS A 2 9.46 5.11 14.23
N ALA A 3 8.45 5.94 14.47
CA ALA A 3 7.08 5.51 14.77
C ALA A 3 6.47 4.62 13.68
N LEU A 4 6.70 4.96 12.39
CA LEU A 4 6.24 4.14 11.27
C LEU A 4 6.85 2.74 11.28
N LEU A 5 8.16 2.60 11.57
CA LEU A 5 8.82 1.30 11.58
C LEU A 5 8.23 0.36 12.65
N THR A 6 7.83 0.92 13.80
CA THR A 6 7.11 0.17 14.83
C THR A 6 5.78 -0.37 14.30
N ILE A 7 4.96 0.50 13.68
CA ILE A 7 3.65 0.13 13.12
C ILE A 7 3.82 -0.96 12.04
N LEU A 8 4.77 -0.79 11.13
CA LEU A 8 5.01 -1.74 10.03
C LEU A 8 5.34 -3.14 10.55
N LYS A 9 6.20 -3.24 11.57
CA LYS A 9 6.57 -4.52 12.20
C LYS A 9 5.41 -5.15 12.96
N GLU A 10 4.63 -4.35 13.69
CA GLU A 10 3.42 -4.82 14.38
C GLU A 10 2.39 -5.39 13.40
N LYS A 11 2.28 -4.78 12.22
CA LYS A 11 1.40 -5.22 11.13
C LYS A 11 2.03 -6.29 10.23
N GLN A 12 3.25 -6.73 10.53
CA GLN A 12 4.00 -7.77 9.80
C GLN A 12 4.29 -7.40 8.33
N VAL A 13 4.39 -6.11 8.02
CA VAL A 13 4.72 -5.62 6.68
C VAL A 13 6.13 -6.03 6.28
N ASP A 14 7.08 -6.01 7.22
CA ASP A 14 8.45 -6.48 7.03
C ASP A 14 8.51 -7.93 6.53
N LYS A 15 7.73 -8.81 7.17
CA LYS A 15 7.64 -10.23 6.77
C LYS A 15 6.92 -10.41 5.43
N ALA A 16 5.87 -9.64 5.19
CA ALA A 16 5.14 -9.72 3.93
C ALA A 16 6.02 -9.25 2.75
N PHE A 17 6.80 -8.19 2.95
CA PHE A 17 7.74 -7.67 1.96
C PHE A 17 8.83 -8.69 1.63
N ASP A 18 9.37 -9.40 2.63
CA ASP A 18 10.31 -10.50 2.42
C ASP A 18 9.72 -11.61 1.52
N VAL A 19 8.45 -11.97 1.73
CA VAL A 19 7.76 -12.97 0.89
C VAL A 19 7.48 -12.46 -0.52
N ILE A 20 7.13 -11.19 -0.69
CA ILE A 20 6.88 -10.54 -2.00
C ILE A 20 8.20 -10.36 -2.78
N GLY A 21 9.32 -10.27 -2.06
CA GLY A 21 10.65 -10.01 -2.64
C GLY A 21 11.05 -8.53 -2.68
N ILE A 22 10.48 -7.71 -1.79
CA ILE A 22 10.80 -6.29 -1.65
C ILE A 22 11.75 -6.09 -0.46
N ASP A 23 12.84 -5.34 -0.67
CA ASP A 23 13.77 -4.98 0.40
C ASP A 23 13.13 -3.93 1.33
N PHE A 24 12.69 -4.38 2.50
CA PHE A 24 12.07 -3.54 3.52
C PHE A 24 13.01 -2.44 4.04
N ASP A 25 14.30 -2.72 4.18
CA ASP A 25 15.24 -1.75 4.74
C ASP A 25 15.54 -0.64 3.73
N ALA A 26 15.66 -0.98 2.45
CA ALA A 26 15.80 0.00 1.37
C ALA A 26 14.53 0.86 1.20
N CYS A 27 13.34 0.28 1.39
CA CYS A 27 12.07 0.99 1.25
C CYS A 27 11.75 1.92 2.44
N PHE A 28 12.10 1.52 3.66
CA PHE A 28 11.69 2.23 4.88
C PHE A 28 12.86 2.59 5.78
N THR A 29 13.60 1.60 6.29
CA THR A 29 14.58 1.82 7.38
C THR A 29 15.64 2.86 7.00
N GLN A 30 16.15 2.83 5.78
CA GLN A 30 17.20 3.74 5.32
C GLN A 30 16.68 5.14 4.96
N LYS A 31 15.37 5.29 4.77
CA LYS A 31 14.74 6.55 4.33
C LYS A 31 14.15 7.37 5.48
N LEU A 32 14.03 6.79 6.67
CA LEU A 32 13.40 7.39 7.83
C LEU A 32 14.44 7.82 8.87
N GLY A 33 14.53 9.11 9.16
CA GLY A 33 15.25 9.61 10.33
C GLY A 33 14.50 9.27 11.62
N GLU A 34 15.22 9.02 12.71
CA GLU A 34 14.60 8.57 13.98
C GLU A 34 13.54 9.53 14.53
N ASN A 35 13.70 10.84 14.29
CA ASN A 35 12.83 11.91 14.80
C ASN A 35 11.91 12.51 13.74
N ASP A 36 11.88 11.95 12.53
CA ASP A 36 11.02 12.46 11.47
C ASP A 36 9.54 12.19 11.82
N PRO A 37 8.62 13.07 11.39
CA PRO A 37 7.19 12.76 11.50
C PRO A 37 6.85 11.55 10.63
N ASN A 38 5.91 10.72 11.08
CA ASN A 38 5.42 9.60 10.28
C ASN A 38 4.69 10.14 9.03
N PRO A 39 5.20 9.94 7.81
CA PRO A 39 4.53 10.44 6.60
C PRO A 39 3.21 9.70 6.32
N TYR A 40 3.08 8.46 6.80
CA TYR A 40 1.87 7.63 6.69
C TYR A 40 0.98 7.70 7.94
N GLN A 41 1.00 8.81 8.69
CA GLN A 41 0.20 8.95 9.92
C GLN A 41 -1.32 8.82 9.70
N ASP A 42 -1.78 9.19 8.50
CA ASP A 42 -3.19 9.14 8.09
C ASP A 42 -3.54 7.89 7.26
N HIS A 43 -2.62 6.92 7.22
CA HIS A 43 -2.82 5.61 6.61
C HIS A 43 -2.85 4.52 7.68
N GLU A 44 -3.54 3.44 7.35
CA GLU A 44 -3.48 2.18 8.09
C GLU A 44 -2.79 1.14 7.23
N TRP A 45 -1.88 0.39 7.87
CA TRP A 45 -1.18 -0.72 7.24
C TRP A 45 -1.93 -2.02 7.49
N VAL A 46 -2.23 -2.74 6.41
CA VAL A 46 -2.95 -4.01 6.42
C VAL A 46 -2.22 -5.02 5.54
N VAL A 47 -1.93 -6.19 6.10
CA VAL A 47 -1.43 -7.34 5.34
C VAL A 47 -2.55 -8.36 5.26
N LYS A 48 -2.87 -8.80 4.03
CA LYS A 48 -3.76 -9.93 3.79
C LYS A 48 -3.00 -11.06 3.12
N VAL A 49 -3.43 -12.30 3.37
CA VAL A 49 -2.93 -13.48 2.68
C VAL A 49 -4.09 -14.15 1.96
N VAL A 50 -4.04 -14.20 0.63
CA VAL A 50 -5.13 -14.68 -0.22
C VAL A 50 -4.64 -15.76 -1.20
N PRO A 51 -5.48 -16.74 -1.58
CA PRO A 51 -5.03 -17.89 -2.37
C PRO A 51 -4.37 -17.57 -3.71
N VAL A 52 -4.78 -16.47 -4.37
CA VAL A 52 -4.31 -16.11 -5.71
C VAL A 52 -3.04 -15.27 -5.70
N PHE A 53 -2.94 -14.32 -4.77
CA PHE A 53 -1.86 -13.32 -4.73
C PHE A 53 -0.84 -13.57 -3.61
N GLY A 54 -1.09 -14.55 -2.73
CA GLY A 54 -0.26 -14.72 -1.54
C GLY A 54 -0.40 -13.50 -0.63
N HIS A 55 0.71 -12.84 -0.29
CA HIS A 55 0.69 -11.65 0.55
C HIS A 55 0.33 -10.40 -0.28
N VAL A 56 -0.64 -9.64 0.22
CA VAL A 56 -1.02 -8.33 -0.29
C VAL A 56 -0.85 -7.33 0.85
N VAL A 57 0.03 -6.36 0.66
CA VAL A 57 0.27 -5.28 1.62
C VAL A 57 -0.45 -4.04 1.15
N ASN A 58 -1.14 -3.38 2.08
CA ASN A 58 -1.90 -2.18 1.81
C ASN A 58 -1.51 -1.07 2.78
N ALA A 59 -1.29 0.13 2.26
CA ALA A 59 -1.33 1.37 3.03
C ALA A 59 -2.59 2.15 2.61
N VAL A 60 -3.67 2.01 3.37
CA VAL A 60 -4.97 2.61 3.02
C VAL A 60 -5.23 3.84 3.88
N PRO A 61 -5.61 5.00 3.29
CA PRO A 61 -6.05 6.14 4.06
C PRO A 61 -7.14 5.78 5.06
N ARG A 62 -7.19 6.52 6.17
CA ARG A 62 -8.34 6.49 7.07
C ARG A 62 -9.61 6.93 6.33
N ALA A 63 -10.77 6.48 6.79
CA ALA A 63 -12.04 6.69 6.09
C ALA A 63 -12.33 8.18 5.81
N GLU A 64 -12.01 9.05 6.77
CA GLU A 64 -12.14 10.51 6.68
C GLU A 64 -11.17 11.18 5.70
N LYS A 65 -10.12 10.46 5.25
CA LYS A 65 -9.10 10.94 4.32
C LYS A 65 -9.11 10.26 2.95
N LEU A 66 -9.99 9.29 2.74
CA LEU A 66 -10.01 8.45 1.55
C LEU A 66 -10.21 9.23 0.23
N GLN A 67 -10.90 10.37 0.28
CA GLN A 67 -11.11 11.24 -0.90
C GLN A 67 -9.93 12.20 -1.17
N GLU A 68 -9.02 12.36 -0.22
CA GLU A 68 -7.92 13.32 -0.27
C GLU A 68 -6.57 12.63 -0.52
N LEU A 69 -6.41 11.41 -0.02
CA LEU A 69 -5.17 10.66 -0.05
C LEU A 69 -5.30 9.41 -0.92
N PHE A 70 -4.17 8.91 -1.38
CA PHE A 70 -4.09 7.67 -2.16
C PHE A 70 -3.93 6.44 -1.27
N TRP A 71 -4.39 5.32 -1.80
CA TRP A 71 -4.11 3.98 -1.30
C TRP A 71 -2.92 3.40 -2.06
N GLU A 72 -1.95 2.81 -1.36
CA GLU A 72 -0.92 1.97 -1.99
C GLU A 72 -1.15 0.49 -1.72
N GLU A 73 -0.91 -0.34 -2.73
CA GLU A 73 -1.00 -1.78 -2.66
C GLU A 73 0.25 -2.43 -3.28
N TRP A 74 0.82 -3.42 -2.58
CA TRP A 74 1.92 -4.26 -3.07
C TRP A 74 1.54 -5.73 -3.03
N PHE A 75 1.82 -6.44 -4.11
CA PHE A 75 1.63 -7.90 -4.19
C PHE A 75 2.52 -8.52 -5.27
N THR A 76 2.55 -9.85 -5.30
CA THR A 76 3.21 -10.59 -6.39
C THR A 76 2.17 -11.38 -7.17
N LYS A 77 2.29 -11.36 -8.51
CA LYS A 77 1.50 -12.22 -9.40
C LYS A 77 2.40 -12.75 -10.50
N ASP A 78 2.38 -14.07 -10.71
CA ASP A 78 3.21 -14.75 -11.72
C ASP A 78 4.71 -14.42 -11.63
N GLY A 79 5.22 -14.20 -10.41
CA GLY A 79 6.62 -13.84 -10.14
C GLY A 79 6.98 -12.37 -10.39
N ILE A 80 5.99 -11.53 -10.76
CA ILE A 80 6.15 -10.09 -10.97
C ILE A 80 5.62 -9.36 -9.73
N ILE A 81 6.40 -8.39 -9.24
CA ILE A 81 5.99 -7.50 -8.15
C ILE A 81 5.19 -6.36 -8.75
N TYR A 82 4.01 -6.11 -8.20
CA TYR A 82 3.14 -5.00 -8.56
C TYR A 82 3.11 -4.00 -7.41
N HIS A 83 3.17 -2.72 -7.75
CA HIS A 83 2.95 -1.61 -6.82
C HIS A 83 1.91 -0.68 -7.42
N HIS A 84 0.70 -0.72 -6.87
CA HIS A 84 -0.40 0.11 -7.33
C HIS A 84 -0.57 1.33 -6.43
N ILE A 85 -0.79 2.49 -7.06
CA ILE A 85 -1.23 3.71 -6.38
C ILE A 85 -2.65 4.03 -6.85
N LEU A 86 -3.59 4.05 -5.91
CA LEU A 86 -5.02 4.12 -6.19
C LEU A 86 -5.62 5.42 -5.66
N TYR A 87 -6.25 6.18 -6.54
CA TYR A 87 -6.95 7.43 -6.22
C TYR A 87 -8.45 7.33 -6.49
N LEU A 88 -9.27 7.94 -5.64
CA LEU A 88 -10.70 8.12 -5.92
C LEU A 88 -10.96 9.29 -6.87
N GLN A 89 -10.13 10.33 -6.80
CA GLN A 89 -10.18 11.45 -7.73
C GLN A 89 -9.27 11.16 -8.90
N GLN A 90 -9.71 11.48 -10.11
CA GLN A 90 -8.93 11.22 -11.31
C GLN A 90 -7.62 12.03 -11.29
N PRO A 91 -6.45 11.38 -11.28
CA PRO A 91 -5.16 12.06 -11.39
C PRO A 91 -4.90 12.53 -12.83
N GLU A 92 -3.81 13.28 -13.04
CA GLU A 92 -3.39 13.72 -14.39
C GLU A 92 -3.09 12.52 -15.31
N HIS A 93 -2.53 11.45 -14.76
CA HIS A 93 -2.22 10.20 -15.45
C HIS A 93 -2.67 9.01 -14.62
N TYR A 94 -3.24 7.99 -15.26
CA TYR A 94 -3.56 6.68 -14.71
C TYR A 94 -3.43 5.61 -15.80
N ASP A 95 -3.12 4.38 -15.39
CA ASP A 95 -2.90 3.25 -16.29
C ASP A 95 -4.14 2.35 -16.39
N GLU A 96 -4.92 2.25 -15.32
CA GLU A 96 -6.12 1.42 -15.24
C GLU A 96 -7.23 2.07 -14.40
N ILE A 97 -8.47 1.65 -14.66
CA ILE A 97 -9.62 1.91 -13.78
C ILE A 97 -10.00 0.59 -13.10
N PHE A 98 -9.88 0.55 -11.78
CA PHE A 98 -10.31 -0.57 -10.96
C PHE A 98 -11.69 -0.29 -10.36
N GLU A 99 -12.70 -1.02 -10.82
CA GLU A 99 -14.03 -1.04 -10.20
C GLU A 99 -14.02 -2.05 -9.05
N ALA A 100 -13.74 -1.58 -7.83
CA ALA A 100 -13.71 -2.44 -6.66
C ALA A 100 -15.10 -3.04 -6.41
N PRO A 101 -15.20 -4.37 -6.24
CA PRO A 101 -16.49 -5.01 -5.99
C PRO A 101 -17.09 -4.51 -4.67
N ASP A 102 -18.38 -4.72 -4.46
CA ASP A 102 -19.02 -4.36 -3.18
C ASP A 102 -18.45 -5.17 -2.01
N HIS A 103 -17.99 -6.40 -2.28
CA HIS A 103 -17.44 -7.33 -1.30
C HIS A 103 -16.32 -8.18 -1.92
N ASP A 104 -15.19 -8.30 -1.22
CA ASP A 104 -14.17 -9.34 -1.44
C ASP A 104 -13.34 -9.59 -0.17
N ASP A 105 -12.50 -10.63 -0.19
CA ASP A 105 -11.62 -11.00 0.91
C ASP A 105 -10.21 -10.37 0.79
N ILE A 106 -9.92 -9.63 -0.28
CA ILE A 106 -8.58 -9.17 -0.67
C ILE A 106 -8.33 -7.76 -0.16
N HIS A 107 -9.29 -6.86 -0.32
CA HIS A 107 -9.10 -5.44 -0.04
C HIS A 107 -9.76 -5.05 1.28
N PRO A 108 -9.28 -4.01 1.98
CA PRO A 108 -9.94 -3.50 3.17
C PRO A 108 -11.34 -2.97 2.85
N GLU A 109 -12.35 -3.27 3.67
CA GLU A 109 -13.78 -2.99 3.37
C GLU A 109 -14.06 -1.56 2.91
N ARG A 110 -13.34 -0.58 3.47
CA ARG A 110 -13.52 0.83 3.12
C ARG A 110 -13.08 1.19 1.70
N THR A 111 -12.32 0.34 1.01
CA THR A 111 -11.93 0.55 -0.39
C THR A 111 -12.93 -0.04 -1.39
N LEU A 112 -13.85 -0.89 -0.92
CA LEU A 112 -14.84 -1.60 -1.72
C LEU A 112 -16.01 -0.71 -2.18
N GLY A 113 -16.67 -1.12 -3.27
CA GLY A 113 -17.79 -0.41 -3.89
C GLY A 113 -17.41 0.96 -4.44
N LYS A 114 -16.18 1.12 -4.94
CA LYS A 114 -15.63 2.38 -5.46
C LYS A 114 -14.90 2.15 -6.77
N THR A 115 -14.82 3.21 -7.56
CA THR A 115 -13.97 3.26 -8.74
C THR A 115 -12.66 3.93 -8.36
N TRP A 116 -11.56 3.22 -8.59
CA TRP A 116 -10.20 3.69 -8.33
C TRP A 116 -9.47 3.91 -9.65
N TYR A 117 -8.79 5.05 -9.76
CA TYR A 117 -7.82 5.30 -10.82
C TYR A 117 -6.47 4.76 -10.35
N VAL A 118 -5.95 3.78 -11.07
CA VAL A 118 -4.75 3.03 -10.69
C VAL A 118 -3.58 3.49 -11.53
N ILE A 119 -2.46 3.76 -10.85
CA ILE A 119 -1.15 3.92 -11.47
C ILE A 119 -0.34 2.66 -11.13
N ASP A 120 0.20 1.99 -12.15
CA ASP A 120 1.10 0.84 -11.98
C ASP A 120 2.54 1.35 -11.91
N ASP A 121 3.03 1.49 -10.67
CA ASP A 121 4.30 2.13 -10.40
C ASP A 121 5.45 1.13 -10.45
N GLN A 122 6.43 1.43 -11.32
CA GLN A 122 7.62 0.62 -11.47
C GLN A 122 8.62 0.81 -10.32
N ASP A 123 8.53 1.92 -9.57
CA ASP A 123 9.25 2.08 -8.31
C ASP A 123 8.41 1.50 -7.16
N VAL A 124 8.84 0.35 -6.65
CA VAL A 124 8.17 -0.34 -5.54
C VAL A 124 8.38 0.36 -4.19
N SER A 125 9.19 1.43 -4.13
CA SER A 125 9.36 2.24 -2.93
C SER A 125 8.06 2.95 -2.56
N PRO A 126 7.74 3.08 -1.26
CA PRO A 126 6.58 3.86 -0.80
C PRO A 126 6.65 5.31 -1.27
N VAL A 127 5.57 5.81 -1.87
CA VAL A 127 5.48 7.13 -2.51
C VAL A 127 5.86 8.27 -1.56
N LEU A 128 5.41 8.22 -0.31
CA LEU A 128 5.68 9.31 0.65
C LEU A 128 7.11 9.28 1.24
N LEU A 129 7.95 8.33 0.79
CA LEU A 129 9.35 8.19 1.19
C LEU A 129 10.31 8.32 0.00
N ARG A 130 9.87 8.89 -1.12
CA ARG A 130 10.72 9.12 -2.30
C ARG A 130 11.40 10.48 -2.25
#